data_AF-A0A517PZ08-F1
#
_entry.id   AF-A0A517PZ08-F1
#
_cell.length_a   1.000
_cell.length_b   1.000
_cell.length_c   1.000
_cell.angle_alpha   90.00
_cell.angle_beta   90.00
_cell.angle_gamma   90.00
#
_symmetry.space_group_name_H-M   'P 1'
#
loop_
_entity.id
_entity.type
_entity.pdbx_description
1 polymer ?
#
loop_
_entity_poly.entity_id
_entity_poly.type
_entity_poly.pdbx_seq_one_letter_code
_entity_poly.pdbx_strand_id
1 'polypeptide(L)'
;MGESTKAVCALLMIVSGIAAAFAWMADRPDAVTWGIRIGGFVSAMLMLGVILKLHFRADLEHDYLRQLTGTYFNRDDFCFAFLVTPHDGLAFMDAYFQTQRDQPCMGQIALRPARGFFLTRANFDAITFEVECPPAGFGFARIAIPIPEKLQGKRLSFEVGACVRYPEGKGRRVRFHDGIFLRSNSNFGNSFGTALTAAGAATGSLVLSSPATANIELPADVAEEIPNDLAPEIKILWQLGEPPLENVG
;
A
#
# COMPACT_ATOMS: atom_id res chain seq x y z
N MET A 1 -7.45 13.46 2.43
CA MET A 1 -8.33 14.33 3.26
C MET A 1 -8.95 13.60 4.45
N GLY A 2 -9.31 12.30 4.35
CA GLY A 2 -10.01 11.59 5.43
C GLY A 2 -9.27 11.53 6.78
N GLU A 3 -7.97 11.25 6.80
CA GLU A 3 -7.22 11.07 8.05
C GLU A 3 -7.05 12.36 8.86
N SER A 4 -6.66 13.46 8.20
CA SER A 4 -6.55 14.77 8.84
C SER A 4 -7.89 15.23 9.42
N THR A 5 -8.99 15.05 8.67
CA THR A 5 -10.34 15.35 9.18
C THR A 5 -10.73 14.46 10.36
N LYS A 6 -10.46 13.14 10.29
CA LYS A 6 -10.71 12.22 11.42
C LYS A 6 -9.91 12.64 12.66
N ALA A 7 -8.64 13.01 12.50
CA ALA A 7 -7.76 13.46 13.59
C ALA A 7 -8.27 14.76 14.22
N VAL A 8 -8.67 15.74 13.40
CA VAL A 8 -9.27 16.99 13.89
C VAL A 8 -10.58 16.74 14.62
N CYS A 9 -11.49 15.94 14.06
CA CYS A 9 -12.73 15.56 14.73
C CYS A 9 -12.48 14.84 16.06
N ALA A 10 -11.49 13.94 16.10
CA ALA A 10 -11.13 13.21 17.31
C ALA A 10 -10.58 14.16 18.38
N LEU A 11 -9.72 15.11 18.00
CA LEU A 11 -9.21 16.13 18.91
C LEU A 11 -10.34 17.00 19.47
N LEU A 12 -11.24 17.50 18.61
CA LEU A 12 -12.40 18.29 19.04
C LEU A 12 -13.32 17.50 19.96
N MET A 13 -13.55 16.21 19.67
CA MET A 13 -14.33 15.33 20.52
C MET A 13 -13.71 15.18 21.92
N ILE A 14 -12.39 14.98 22.00
CA ILE A 14 -11.65 14.85 23.26
C ILE A 14 -11.71 16.16 24.06
N VAL A 15 -11.41 17.30 23.43
CA VAL A 15 -11.42 18.61 24.08
C VAL A 15 -12.82 18.96 24.60
N SER A 16 -13.86 18.75 23.78
CA SER A 16 -15.25 18.98 24.18
C SER A 16 -15.68 18.05 25.33
N GLY A 17 -15.25 16.79 25.31
CA GLY A 17 -15.53 15.83 26.38
C GLY A 17 -14.88 16.21 27.70
N ILE A 18 -13.60 16.64 27.66
CA ILE A 18 -12.87 17.12 28.85
C ILE A 18 -13.51 18.39 29.41
N ALA A 19 -13.84 19.37 28.56
CA ALA A 19 -14.49 20.61 28.99
C ALA A 19 -15.86 20.35 29.63
N ALA A 20 -16.66 19.45 29.05
CA ALA A 20 -17.93 19.03 29.64
C ALA A 20 -17.73 18.36 31.02
N ALA A 21 -16.74 17.47 31.15
CA ALA A 21 -16.42 16.82 32.42
C ALA A 21 -16.02 17.83 33.51
N PHE A 22 -15.19 18.83 33.18
CA PHE A 22 -14.86 19.92 34.11
C PHE A 22 -16.07 20.76 34.50
N ALA A 23 -16.96 21.07 33.55
CA ALA A 23 -18.18 21.83 33.85
C ALA A 23 -19.13 21.08 34.78
N TRP A 24 -19.11 19.74 34.81
CA TRP A 24 -19.87 18.95 35.78
C TRP A 24 -19.32 18.99 37.21
N MET A 25 -18.06 19.37 37.41
CA MET A 25 -17.47 19.54 38.73
C MET A 25 -17.80 20.89 39.40
N ALA A 26 -18.46 21.81 38.69
CA ALA A 26 -18.90 23.08 39.25
C ALA A 26 -20.16 22.91 40.13
N ASP A 27 -20.04 23.23 41.42
CA ASP A 27 -21.14 23.16 42.41
C ASP A 27 -22.25 24.18 42.17
N ARG A 28 -21.93 25.31 41.53
CA ARG A 28 -22.88 26.41 41.25
C ARG A 28 -22.87 26.74 39.76
N PRO A 29 -23.64 26.00 38.94
CA PRO A 29 -23.63 26.20 37.49
C PRO A 29 -24.35 27.50 37.12
N ASP A 30 -23.65 28.38 36.43
CA ASP A 30 -24.23 29.52 35.73
C ASP A 30 -24.68 29.13 34.31
N ALA A 31 -25.22 30.10 33.55
CA ALA A 31 -25.67 29.86 32.18
C ALA A 31 -24.53 29.35 31.28
N VAL A 32 -23.31 29.85 31.48
CA VAL A 32 -22.12 29.42 30.73
C VAL A 32 -21.78 27.96 31.03
N THR A 33 -21.79 27.57 32.31
CA THR A 33 -21.55 26.20 32.75
C THR A 33 -22.56 25.23 32.12
N TRP A 34 -23.85 25.58 32.11
CA TRP A 34 -24.87 24.78 31.45
C TRP A 34 -24.65 24.65 29.94
N GLY A 35 -24.25 25.75 29.29
CA GLY A 35 -23.88 25.76 27.88
C GLY A 35 -22.74 24.79 27.58
N ILE A 36 -21.69 24.75 28.43
CA ILE A 36 -20.56 23.83 28.26
C ILE A 36 -20.97 22.38 28.54
N ARG A 37 -21.79 22.12 29.58
CA ARG A 37 -22.26 20.77 29.91
C ARG A 37 -22.98 20.11 28.74
N ILE A 38 -23.99 20.80 28.19
CA ILE A 38 -24.84 20.27 27.12
C ILE A 38 -24.11 20.39 25.78
N GLY A 39 -23.57 21.57 25.48
CA GLY A 39 -22.91 21.86 24.21
C GLY A 39 -21.66 21.00 23.99
N GLY A 40 -20.85 20.77 25.03
CA GLY A 40 -19.69 19.89 24.95
C GLY A 40 -20.06 18.45 24.64
N PHE A 41 -21.09 17.91 25.29
CA PHE A 41 -21.57 16.55 25.02
C PHE A 41 -22.14 16.41 23.61
N VAL A 42 -23.01 17.34 23.19
CA VAL A 42 -23.59 17.35 21.83
C VAL A 42 -22.49 17.47 20.78
N SER A 43 -21.52 18.37 20.98
CA SER A 43 -20.36 18.52 20.10
C SER A 43 -19.56 17.21 19.98
N ALA A 44 -19.26 16.54 21.10
CA ALA A 44 -18.55 15.27 21.10
C ALA A 44 -19.31 14.17 20.35
N MET A 45 -20.63 14.05 20.56
CA MET A 45 -21.47 13.09 19.84
C MET A 45 -21.54 13.38 18.34
N LEU A 46 -21.63 14.65 17.95
CA LEU A 46 -21.57 15.05 16.53
C LEU A 46 -20.23 14.68 15.89
N MET A 47 -19.12 14.94 16.57
CA MET A 47 -17.79 14.58 16.08
C MET A 47 -17.61 13.06 15.95
N LEU A 48 -18.11 12.30 16.93
CA LEU A 48 -18.15 10.84 16.84
C LEU A 48 -18.96 10.37 15.63
N GLY A 49 -20.15 10.94 15.41
CA GLY A 49 -20.97 10.62 14.24
C GLY A 49 -20.25 10.89 12.91
N VAL A 50 -19.52 12.00 12.80
CA VAL A 50 -18.69 12.32 11.62
C VAL A 50 -17.56 11.31 11.44
N ILE A 51 -16.84 10.96 12.53
CA ILE A 51 -15.77 9.96 12.48
C ILE A 51 -16.30 8.61 12.02
N LEU A 52 -17.42 8.15 12.59
CA LEU A 52 -18.05 6.88 12.21
C LEU A 52 -18.49 6.90 10.75
N LYS A 53 -19.11 7.99 10.29
CA LYS A 53 -19.48 8.16 8.87
C LYS A 53 -18.27 8.10 7.93
N LEU A 54 -17.15 8.71 8.32
CA LEU A 54 -15.91 8.66 7.55
C LEU A 54 -15.17 7.31 7.65
N HIS A 55 -15.38 6.58 8.74
CA HIS A 55 -14.80 5.26 8.97
C HIS A 55 -15.54 4.18 8.17
N PHE A 56 -16.87 4.23 8.17
CA PHE A 56 -17.75 3.33 7.42
C PHE A 56 -18.13 3.86 6.03
N ARG A 57 -17.32 4.77 5.48
CA ARG A 57 -17.53 5.24 4.12
C ARG A 57 -17.27 4.06 3.17
N ALA A 58 -18.30 3.63 2.47
CA ALA A 58 -18.17 2.61 1.43
C ALA A 58 -17.28 3.12 0.29
N ASP A 59 -16.51 2.20 -0.29
CA ASP A 59 -15.76 2.46 -1.51
C ASP A 59 -16.72 2.76 -2.65
N LEU A 60 -16.34 3.70 -3.52
CA LEU A 60 -17.10 4.01 -4.73
C LEU A 60 -16.83 2.96 -5.82
N GLU A 61 -15.69 2.27 -5.74
CA GLU A 61 -15.25 1.25 -6.70
C GLU A 61 -14.78 -0.01 -5.96
N HIS A 62 -14.73 -1.13 -6.69
CA HIS A 62 -14.36 -2.43 -6.14
C HIS A 62 -12.91 -2.48 -5.66
N ASP A 63 -12.68 -3.00 -4.45
CA ASP A 63 -11.35 -3.25 -3.91
C ASP A 63 -10.90 -4.70 -4.20
N TYR A 64 -10.55 -4.95 -5.46
CA TYR A 64 -10.09 -6.26 -5.92
C TYR A 64 -8.81 -6.71 -5.22
N LEU A 65 -7.91 -5.77 -4.94
CA LEU A 65 -6.65 -6.09 -4.26
C LEU A 65 -6.88 -6.59 -2.84
N ARG A 66 -7.85 -6.02 -2.11
CA ARG A 66 -8.26 -6.51 -0.78
C ARG A 66 -8.93 -7.86 -0.86
N GLN A 67 -9.77 -8.09 -1.87
CA GLN A 67 -10.42 -9.39 -2.07
C GLN A 67 -9.38 -10.49 -2.33
N LEU A 68 -8.39 -10.20 -3.17
CA LEU A 68 -7.35 -11.15 -3.55
C LEU A 68 -6.37 -11.47 -2.40
N THR A 69 -5.90 -10.44 -1.70
CA THR A 69 -4.74 -10.59 -0.78
C THR A 69 -5.06 -10.31 0.68
N GLY A 70 -6.24 -9.76 0.98
CA GLY A 70 -6.64 -9.30 2.31
C GLY A 70 -5.94 -7.99 2.74
N THR A 71 -4.62 -7.92 2.59
CA THR A 71 -3.79 -6.77 2.95
C THR A 71 -2.79 -6.44 1.85
N TYR A 72 -2.57 -5.15 1.60
CA TYR A 72 -1.67 -4.67 0.56
C TYR A 72 -0.88 -3.44 1.02
N PHE A 73 0.18 -3.12 0.29
CA PHE A 73 0.95 -1.89 0.47
C PHE A 73 0.27 -0.72 -0.23
N ASN A 74 0.45 0.49 0.29
CA ASN A 74 -0.02 1.72 -0.31
C ASN A 74 1.11 2.75 -0.34
N ARG A 75 1.40 3.23 -1.55
CA ARG A 75 2.27 4.37 -1.78
C ARG A 75 1.47 5.47 -2.47
N ASP A 76 1.10 6.48 -1.70
CA ASP A 76 0.44 7.69 -2.21
C ASP A 76 -0.79 7.39 -3.07
N ASP A 77 -1.66 6.50 -2.56
CA ASP A 77 -2.89 6.01 -3.18
C ASP A 77 -2.70 5.04 -4.37
N PHE A 78 -1.47 4.64 -4.69
CA PHE A 78 -1.15 3.48 -5.53
C PHE A 78 -0.91 2.26 -4.64
N CYS A 79 -1.79 1.26 -4.75
CA CYS A 79 -1.77 0.08 -3.91
C CYS A 79 -1.23 -1.12 -4.66
N PHE A 80 -0.51 -1.99 -3.97
CA PHE A 80 0.01 -3.21 -4.57
C PHE A 80 0.31 -4.31 -3.54
N ALA A 81 0.33 -5.55 -4.00
CA ALA A 81 0.68 -6.72 -3.22
C ALA A 81 1.45 -7.71 -4.10
N PHE A 82 2.17 -8.63 -3.46
CA PHE A 82 2.96 -9.65 -4.16
C PHE A 82 2.37 -11.02 -3.89
N LEU A 83 2.30 -11.84 -4.94
CA LEU A 83 2.04 -13.27 -4.87
C LEU A 83 3.12 -13.98 -5.69
N VAL A 84 3.48 -15.20 -5.27
CA VAL A 84 4.35 -16.06 -6.07
C VAL A 84 3.56 -17.28 -6.47
N THR A 85 3.43 -17.50 -7.77
CA THR A 85 2.63 -18.58 -8.33
C THR A 85 3.52 -19.52 -9.15
N PRO A 86 3.45 -20.85 -8.94
CA PRO A 86 4.11 -21.80 -9.82
C PRO A 86 3.25 -22.00 -11.09
N HIS A 87 3.88 -21.94 -12.26
CA HIS A 87 3.25 -22.21 -13.55
C HIS A 87 4.25 -22.91 -14.47
N ASP A 88 3.87 -24.07 -15.02
CA ASP A 88 4.71 -24.91 -15.90
C ASP A 88 6.12 -25.20 -15.34
N GLY A 89 6.22 -25.42 -14.03
CA GLY A 89 7.49 -25.69 -13.36
C GLY A 89 8.39 -24.45 -13.18
N LEU A 90 7.92 -23.25 -13.53
CA LEU A 90 8.58 -21.99 -13.24
C LEU A 90 7.85 -21.26 -12.11
N ALA A 91 8.57 -20.46 -11.33
CA ALA A 91 7.96 -19.55 -10.37
C ALA A 91 7.80 -18.15 -10.97
N PHE A 92 6.62 -17.57 -10.81
CA PHE A 92 6.32 -16.20 -11.22
C PHE A 92 6.08 -15.33 -10.01
N MET A 93 6.74 -14.18 -9.96
CA MET A 93 6.46 -13.11 -9.00
C MET A 93 5.45 -12.15 -9.63
N ASP A 94 4.25 -12.13 -9.05
CA ASP A 94 3.13 -11.30 -9.47
C ASP A 94 2.99 -10.11 -8.53
N ALA A 95 3.23 -8.90 -9.04
CA ALA A 95 2.89 -7.66 -8.38
C ALA A 95 1.50 -7.22 -8.84
N TYR A 96 0.47 -7.60 -8.08
CA TYR A 96 -0.88 -7.09 -8.28
C TYR A 96 -0.93 -5.63 -7.84
N PHE A 97 -1.57 -4.78 -8.64
CA PHE A 97 -1.67 -3.36 -8.37
C PHE A 97 -3.08 -2.84 -8.58
N GLN A 98 -3.41 -1.80 -7.82
CA GLN A 98 -4.64 -1.05 -7.99
C GLN A 98 -4.52 0.39 -7.48
N THR A 99 -4.91 1.38 -8.28
CA THR A 99 -4.98 2.78 -7.81
C THR A 99 -6.29 3.05 -7.06
N GLN A 100 -6.26 3.99 -6.11
CA GLN A 100 -7.45 4.46 -5.38
C GLN A 100 -8.04 5.74 -5.96
N ARG A 101 -7.51 6.19 -7.11
CA ARG A 101 -7.82 7.46 -7.76
C ARG A 101 -8.52 7.26 -9.09
N ASP A 102 -9.35 8.21 -9.49
CA ASP A 102 -10.03 8.23 -10.79
C ASP A 102 -9.21 8.86 -11.93
N GLN A 103 -7.90 9.04 -11.72
CA GLN A 103 -6.96 9.52 -12.72
C GLN A 103 -5.84 8.47 -12.91
N PRO A 104 -5.27 8.36 -14.13
CA PRO A 104 -4.20 7.42 -14.39
C PRO A 104 -2.94 7.78 -13.59
N CYS A 105 -2.10 6.78 -13.34
CA CYS A 105 -0.82 6.97 -12.68
C CYS A 105 0.26 6.05 -13.23
N MET A 106 1.50 6.47 -13.09
CA MET A 106 2.69 5.66 -13.35
C MET A 106 3.26 5.23 -12.01
N GLY A 107 3.13 3.94 -11.71
CA GLY A 107 3.65 3.31 -10.50
C GLY A 107 4.94 2.57 -10.81
N GLN A 108 5.95 2.71 -9.95
CA GLN A 108 7.13 1.87 -9.95
C GLN A 108 7.17 1.09 -8.64
N ILE A 109 7.25 -0.23 -8.74
CA ILE A 109 7.32 -1.15 -7.60
C ILE A 109 8.69 -1.81 -7.63
N ALA A 110 9.37 -1.88 -6.50
CA ALA A 110 10.61 -2.62 -6.39
C ALA A 110 10.65 -3.51 -5.15
N LEU A 111 11.29 -4.66 -5.33
CA LEU A 111 11.39 -5.73 -4.36
C LEU A 111 12.83 -6.23 -4.32
N ARG A 112 13.37 -6.45 -3.11
CA ARG A 112 14.68 -7.08 -2.93
C ARG A 112 14.70 -7.89 -1.64
N PRO A 113 15.51 -8.95 -1.51
CA PRO A 113 15.57 -9.71 -0.26
C PRO A 113 15.94 -8.82 0.92
N ALA A 114 15.26 -9.00 2.05
CA ALA A 114 15.61 -8.31 3.28
C ALA A 114 16.95 -8.83 3.83
N ARG A 115 17.72 -7.95 4.48
CA ARG A 115 18.89 -8.40 5.25
C ARG A 115 18.40 -9.10 6.51
N GLY A 116 18.70 -10.40 6.63
CA GLY A 116 18.44 -11.15 7.86
C GLY A 116 19.38 -10.71 9.00
N PHE A 117 18.93 -10.89 10.25
CA PHE A 117 19.68 -10.49 11.45
C PHE A 117 21.00 -11.27 11.64
N PHE A 118 21.16 -12.43 11.00
CA PHE A 118 22.36 -13.29 11.10
C PHE A 118 22.87 -13.88 9.77
N LEU A 119 22.34 -13.46 8.61
CA LEU A 119 22.66 -14.09 7.31
C LEU A 119 23.02 -13.07 6.24
N THR A 120 24.02 -13.43 5.43
CA THR A 120 24.27 -12.85 4.10
C THR A 120 22.98 -12.83 3.29
N ARG A 121 22.73 -11.72 2.60
CA ARG A 121 21.54 -11.55 1.74
C ARG A 121 21.44 -12.74 0.78
N ALA A 122 20.27 -13.37 0.69
CA ALA A 122 20.01 -14.33 -0.39
C ALA A 122 20.29 -13.62 -1.72
N ASN A 123 21.05 -14.25 -2.61
CA ASN A 123 21.44 -13.65 -3.87
C ASN A 123 20.25 -13.68 -4.85
N PHE A 124 19.24 -12.85 -4.61
CA PHE A 124 18.27 -12.48 -5.63
C PHE A 124 18.57 -11.06 -6.09
N ASP A 125 18.50 -10.90 -7.40
CA ASP A 125 18.50 -9.58 -8.01
C ASP A 125 17.27 -8.79 -7.56
N ALA A 126 17.42 -7.47 -7.53
CA ALA A 126 16.30 -6.59 -7.25
C ALA A 126 15.32 -6.63 -8.42
N ILE A 127 14.06 -6.92 -8.13
CA ILE A 127 12.99 -6.94 -9.12
C ILE A 127 12.34 -5.56 -9.12
N THR A 128 12.14 -4.99 -10.31
CA THR A 128 11.46 -3.71 -10.48
C THR A 128 10.39 -3.84 -11.56
N PHE A 129 9.20 -3.34 -11.26
CA PHE A 129 8.08 -3.21 -12.20
C PHE A 129 7.80 -1.73 -12.42
N GLU A 130 7.66 -1.33 -13.67
CA GLU A 130 7.12 -0.03 -14.05
C GLU A 130 5.76 -0.26 -14.68
N VAL A 131 4.73 0.36 -14.13
CA VAL A 131 3.33 0.06 -14.41
C VAL A 131 2.61 1.36 -14.73
N GLU A 132 2.03 1.42 -15.92
CA GLU A 132 1.01 2.40 -16.24
C GLU A 132 -0.36 1.87 -15.79
N CYS A 133 -0.94 2.52 -14.79
CA CYS A 133 -2.19 2.11 -14.19
C CYS A 133 -3.31 3.09 -14.58
N PRO A 134 -4.37 2.61 -15.27
CA PRO A 134 -5.49 3.46 -15.67
C PRO A 134 -6.32 3.92 -14.45
N PRO A 135 -7.30 4.82 -14.63
CA PRO A 135 -8.22 5.24 -13.57
C PRO A 135 -8.85 4.06 -12.82
N ALA A 136 -8.71 4.05 -11.49
CA ALA A 136 -9.09 2.95 -10.58
C ALA A 136 -8.57 1.56 -10.98
N GLY A 137 -7.67 1.48 -11.95
CA GLY A 137 -7.31 0.27 -12.67
C GLY A 137 -6.75 -0.81 -11.76
N PHE A 138 -7.15 -2.05 -12.00
CA PHE A 138 -6.66 -3.26 -11.34
C PHE A 138 -5.95 -4.14 -12.36
N GLY A 139 -4.79 -4.66 -12.00
CA GLY A 139 -3.99 -5.50 -12.88
C GLY A 139 -2.85 -6.18 -12.14
N PHE A 140 -1.96 -6.82 -12.90
CA PHE A 140 -0.73 -7.39 -12.37
C PHE A 140 0.44 -7.14 -13.31
N ALA A 141 1.63 -7.06 -12.73
CA ALA A 141 2.90 -7.17 -13.43
C ALA A 141 3.59 -8.45 -12.97
N ARG A 142 4.05 -9.26 -13.91
CA ARG A 142 4.54 -10.63 -13.70
C ARG A 142 5.95 -10.77 -14.27
N ILE A 143 6.82 -11.42 -13.53
CA ILE A 143 8.16 -11.81 -14.00
C ILE A 143 8.49 -13.21 -13.46
N ALA A 144 9.14 -14.03 -14.29
CA ALA A 144 9.69 -15.29 -13.83
C ALA A 144 10.87 -15.03 -12.87
N ILE A 145 10.94 -15.80 -11.77
CA ILE A 145 12.00 -15.69 -10.78
C ILE A 145 12.71 -17.05 -10.58
N PRO A 146 14.06 -17.09 -10.54
CA PRO A 146 14.77 -18.31 -10.27
C PRO A 146 14.72 -18.56 -8.76
N ILE A 147 14.34 -19.75 -8.33
CA ILE A 147 14.30 -20.09 -6.90
C ILE A 147 15.30 -21.20 -6.62
N PRO A 148 16.42 -20.90 -5.93
CA PRO A 148 17.38 -21.93 -5.53
C PRO A 148 16.70 -23.04 -4.74
N GLU A 149 17.06 -24.31 -4.98
CA GLU A 149 16.43 -25.47 -4.34
C GLU A 149 16.37 -25.34 -2.81
N LYS A 150 17.43 -24.78 -2.21
CA LYS A 150 17.52 -24.54 -0.75
C LYS A 150 16.47 -23.55 -0.22
N LEU A 151 15.85 -22.75 -1.06
CA LEU A 151 14.87 -21.71 -0.69
C LEU A 151 13.44 -22.07 -1.12
N GLN A 152 13.28 -23.13 -1.93
CA GLN A 152 11.98 -23.64 -2.35
C GLN A 152 11.14 -24.11 -1.15
N GLY A 153 9.84 -23.82 -1.19
CA GLY A 153 8.90 -24.10 -0.10
C GLY A 153 9.12 -23.27 1.18
N LYS A 154 10.00 -22.25 1.15
CA LYS A 154 10.30 -21.42 2.33
C LYS A 154 9.64 -20.06 2.25
N ARG A 155 9.37 -19.49 3.41
CA ARG A 155 8.95 -18.10 3.55
C ARG A 155 10.16 -17.18 3.63
N LEU A 156 10.26 -16.23 2.71
CA LEU A 156 11.32 -15.21 2.68
C LEU A 156 10.74 -13.82 2.92
N SER A 157 11.55 -12.98 3.56
CA SER A 157 11.22 -11.57 3.77
C SER A 157 11.90 -10.72 2.72
N PHE A 158 11.15 -9.84 2.08
CA PHE A 158 11.61 -8.93 1.05
C PHE A 158 11.35 -7.49 1.47
N GLU A 159 12.34 -6.62 1.28
CA GLU A 159 12.16 -5.18 1.38
C GLU A 159 11.38 -4.67 0.17
N VAL A 160 10.37 -3.86 0.44
CA VAL A 160 9.44 -3.32 -0.54
C VAL A 160 9.57 -1.81 -0.59
N GLY A 161 9.47 -1.27 -1.81
CA GLY A 161 9.46 0.16 -2.05
C GLY A 161 8.69 0.47 -3.31
N ALA A 162 8.17 1.68 -3.38
CA ALA A 162 7.44 2.14 -4.54
C ALA A 162 7.54 3.65 -4.71
N CYS A 163 7.40 4.08 -5.95
CA CYS A 163 7.27 5.46 -6.38
C CYS A 163 6.01 5.57 -7.25
N VAL A 164 5.30 6.69 -7.19
CA VAL A 164 4.14 6.92 -8.07
C VAL A 164 4.15 8.35 -8.56
N ARG A 165 3.73 8.54 -9.81
CA ARG A 165 3.52 9.84 -10.43
C ARG A 165 2.13 9.89 -11.07
N TYR A 166 1.44 11.00 -10.86
CA TYR A 166 0.15 11.30 -11.47
C TYR A 166 0.35 12.40 -12.52
N PRO A 167 0.48 12.06 -13.82
CA PRO A 167 0.81 13.04 -14.85
C PRO A 167 -0.24 14.15 -14.99
N GLU A 168 -1.52 13.80 -14.78
CA GLU A 168 -2.67 14.71 -14.91
C GLU A 168 -3.21 15.17 -13.54
N GLY A 169 -2.45 14.90 -12.47
CA GLY A 169 -2.90 15.12 -11.09
C GLY A 169 -3.66 13.92 -10.51
N LYS A 170 -3.86 13.93 -9.18
CA LYS A 170 -4.39 12.77 -8.45
C LYS A 170 -5.87 12.50 -8.64
N GLY A 171 -6.63 13.44 -9.20
CA GLY A 171 -8.09 13.34 -9.25
C GLY A 171 -8.75 13.13 -7.88
N ARG A 172 -9.95 12.56 -7.91
CA ARG A 172 -10.74 12.20 -6.73
C ARG A 172 -10.39 10.79 -6.28
N ARG A 173 -10.44 10.60 -4.96
CA ARG A 173 -10.28 9.29 -4.34
C ARG A 173 -11.59 8.51 -4.42
N VAL A 174 -11.54 7.31 -5.01
CA VAL A 174 -12.69 6.42 -5.23
C VAL A 174 -12.67 5.18 -4.33
N ARG A 175 -11.52 4.82 -3.77
CA ARG A 175 -11.37 3.76 -2.74
C ARG A 175 -10.78 4.35 -1.47
N PHE A 176 -11.24 3.92 -0.30
CA PHE A 176 -10.98 4.54 1.00
C PHE A 176 -10.26 3.63 2.00
N HIS A 177 -10.05 2.35 1.70
CA HIS A 177 -9.19 1.50 2.52
C HIS A 177 -7.72 1.89 2.34
N ASP A 178 -6.93 2.13 3.39
CA ASP A 178 -5.57 2.69 3.24
C ASP A 178 -4.45 1.66 3.07
N GLY A 179 -4.63 0.39 3.46
CA GLY A 179 -3.55 -0.61 3.42
C GLY A 179 -2.34 -0.26 4.30
N ILE A 180 -1.19 -0.88 4.02
CA ILE A 180 0.08 -0.66 4.74
C ILE A 180 0.85 0.48 4.07
N PHE A 181 0.97 1.62 4.76
CA PHE A 181 1.60 2.81 4.18
C PHE A 181 3.11 2.66 4.00
N LEU A 182 3.58 2.89 2.77
CA LEU A 182 5.01 2.98 2.43
C LEU A 182 5.52 4.41 2.58
N ARG A 183 6.45 4.60 3.52
CA ARG A 183 7.07 5.90 3.80
C ARG A 183 7.83 6.42 2.57
N SER A 184 7.98 7.73 2.46
CA SER A 184 8.67 8.40 1.34
C SER A 184 10.13 8.01 1.14
N ASN A 185 10.79 7.61 2.23
CA ASN A 185 12.19 7.19 2.20
C ASN A 185 12.35 5.75 1.64
N SER A 186 11.24 5.12 1.24
CA SER A 186 11.18 3.84 0.53
C SER A 186 11.24 3.98 -0.99
N ASN A 187 11.40 5.21 -1.49
CA ASN A 187 11.66 5.44 -2.90
C ASN A 187 13.03 4.82 -3.22
N PHE A 188 13.03 3.68 -3.90
CA PHE A 188 14.19 3.26 -4.69
C PHE A 188 14.40 4.35 -5.74
N GLY A 189 15.30 5.30 -5.45
CA GLY A 189 15.28 6.62 -6.07
C GLY A 189 15.32 6.62 -7.60
N ASN A 190 14.65 7.62 -8.18
CA ASN A 190 14.52 7.93 -9.61
C ASN A 190 15.84 8.27 -10.35
N SER A 191 17.01 7.88 -9.83
CA SER A 191 18.31 8.02 -10.49
C SER A 191 18.74 6.75 -11.25
N PHE A 192 17.84 5.78 -11.41
CA PHE A 192 18.19 4.44 -11.91
C PHE A 192 18.30 4.32 -13.44
N GLY A 193 17.58 5.13 -14.23
CA GLY A 193 17.59 5.02 -15.69
C GLY A 193 18.91 5.41 -16.36
N THR A 194 19.80 6.12 -15.66
CA THR A 194 21.12 6.52 -16.18
C THR A 194 22.27 6.09 -15.26
N ALA A 195 22.02 5.92 -13.95
CA ALA A 195 23.03 5.43 -13.04
C ALA A 195 23.09 3.90 -12.94
N LEU A 196 22.10 3.11 -13.36
CA LEU A 196 22.24 1.65 -13.28
C LEU A 196 23.20 1.10 -14.34
N THR A 197 23.23 1.68 -15.54
CA THR A 197 24.17 1.29 -16.59
C THR A 197 25.60 1.78 -16.30
N ALA A 198 25.76 2.84 -15.50
CA ALA A 198 27.07 3.45 -15.21
C ALA A 198 27.61 3.21 -13.78
N ALA A 199 26.75 2.91 -12.80
CA ALA A 199 27.10 2.83 -11.38
C ALA A 199 26.70 1.50 -10.71
N GLY A 200 26.30 0.49 -11.48
CA GLY A 200 26.14 -0.89 -11.01
C GLY A 200 27.43 -1.53 -10.48
N ALA A 201 28.58 -0.86 -10.61
CA ALA A 201 29.87 -1.37 -10.15
C ALA A 201 30.41 -0.77 -8.83
N ALA A 202 29.87 0.34 -8.28
CA ALA A 202 30.68 1.14 -7.34
C ALA A 202 30.09 1.55 -5.99
N THR A 203 28.77 1.57 -5.75
CA THR A 203 28.25 2.22 -4.52
C THR A 203 27.17 1.42 -3.81
N GLY A 204 27.61 0.37 -3.12
CA GLY A 204 26.82 -0.24 -2.07
C GLY A 204 26.49 0.76 -0.96
N SER A 205 25.27 1.30 -0.94
CA SER A 205 24.40 1.41 0.23
C SER A 205 23.25 2.39 0.00
N LEU A 206 22.05 1.87 -0.19
CA LEU A 206 20.82 2.60 0.10
C LEU A 206 20.45 2.28 1.56
N VAL A 207 20.64 3.25 2.46
CA VAL A 207 20.26 3.14 3.87
C VAL A 207 18.78 3.44 4.02
N LEU A 208 17.96 2.39 3.98
CA LEU A 208 16.56 2.44 4.41
C LEU A 208 16.54 2.35 5.93
N SER A 209 16.12 3.41 6.62
CA SER A 209 16.13 3.44 8.09
C SER A 209 15.08 2.54 8.74
N SER A 210 14.15 1.95 7.98
CA SER A 210 13.23 0.85 8.32
C SER A 210 12.38 0.53 7.08
N PRO A 211 12.86 -0.29 6.14
CA PRO A 211 12.08 -0.63 4.95
C PRO A 211 10.82 -1.41 5.36
N ALA A 212 9.72 -1.20 4.65
CA ALA A 212 8.58 -2.11 4.76
C ALA A 212 8.98 -3.47 4.20
N THR A 213 8.48 -4.55 4.81
CA THR A 213 8.81 -5.91 4.40
C THR A 213 7.57 -6.70 4.01
N ALA A 214 7.65 -7.44 2.91
CA ALA A 214 6.68 -8.47 2.54
C ALA A 214 7.25 -9.85 2.89
N ASN A 215 6.45 -10.69 3.55
CA ASN A 215 6.83 -12.06 3.82
C ASN A 215 6.13 -12.99 2.81
N ILE A 216 6.88 -13.42 1.81
CA ILE A 216 6.39 -14.15 0.64
C ILE A 216 6.75 -15.62 0.79
N GLU A 217 5.77 -16.50 0.58
CA GLU A 217 5.99 -17.94 0.53
C GLU A 217 6.44 -18.32 -0.88
N LEU A 218 7.56 -19.02 -0.98
CA LEU A 218 8.09 -19.50 -2.24
C LEU A 218 7.56 -20.90 -2.55
N PRO A 219 7.16 -21.18 -3.80
CA PRO A 219 6.73 -22.50 -4.20
C PRO A 219 7.87 -23.53 -4.10
N ALA A 220 7.48 -24.80 -4.03
CA ALA A 220 8.38 -25.93 -4.17
C ALA A 220 8.30 -26.50 -5.59
N ASP A 221 9.29 -27.32 -5.96
CA ASP A 221 9.35 -28.08 -7.21
C ASP A 221 9.35 -27.19 -8.47
N VAL A 222 10.09 -26.07 -8.42
CA VAL A 222 10.26 -25.14 -9.54
C VAL A 222 11.71 -25.14 -10.06
N ALA A 223 11.91 -24.70 -11.30
CA ALA A 223 13.23 -24.63 -11.90
C ALA A 223 14.13 -23.58 -11.21
N GLU A 224 15.41 -23.93 -11.03
CA GLU A 224 16.44 -22.99 -10.53
C GLU A 224 16.92 -22.02 -11.61
N GLU A 225 16.77 -22.38 -12.89
CA GLU A 225 17.19 -21.59 -14.04
C GLU A 225 15.96 -21.19 -14.88
N ILE A 226 15.89 -19.92 -15.27
CA ILE A 226 14.83 -19.40 -16.13
C ILE A 226 15.37 -19.32 -17.57
N PRO A 227 14.55 -19.65 -18.58
CA PRO A 227 14.83 -19.30 -19.96
C PRO A 227 15.10 -17.78 -20.14
N ASN A 228 16.17 -17.44 -20.86
CA ASN A 228 16.59 -16.04 -21.04
C ASN A 228 15.62 -15.18 -21.87
N ASP A 229 14.62 -15.79 -22.51
CA ASP A 229 13.67 -15.16 -23.43
C ASP A 229 12.33 -14.79 -22.79
N LEU A 230 12.13 -15.09 -21.50
CA LEU A 230 10.90 -14.72 -20.80
C LEU A 230 10.88 -13.24 -20.44
N ALA A 231 10.12 -12.46 -21.22
CA ALA A 231 9.86 -11.06 -20.94
C ALA A 231 8.86 -10.88 -19.78
N PRO A 232 9.00 -9.81 -18.98
CA PRO A 232 7.97 -9.43 -18.02
C PRO A 232 6.63 -9.16 -18.72
N GLU A 233 5.53 -9.59 -18.10
CA GLU A 233 4.16 -9.37 -18.58
C GLU A 233 3.49 -8.31 -17.70
N ILE A 234 2.75 -7.37 -18.30
CA ILE A 234 1.89 -6.44 -17.59
C ILE A 234 0.50 -6.54 -18.19
N LYS A 235 -0.50 -6.76 -17.33
CA LYS A 235 -1.89 -6.93 -17.76
C LYS A 235 -2.83 -6.12 -16.88
N ILE A 236 -3.64 -5.29 -17.53
CA ILE A 236 -4.79 -4.64 -16.90
C ILE A 236 -5.97 -5.61 -16.98
N LEU A 237 -6.58 -5.90 -15.82
CA LEU A 237 -7.72 -6.79 -15.71
C LEU A 237 -9.05 -6.03 -15.64
N TRP A 238 -9.03 -4.83 -15.07
CA TRP A 238 -10.22 -3.97 -14.95
C TRP A 238 -9.83 -2.50 -14.85
N GLN A 239 -10.69 -1.61 -15.33
CA GLN A 239 -10.56 -0.16 -15.16
C GLN A 239 -11.91 0.53 -14.94
N LEU A 240 -11.87 1.77 -14.46
CA LEU A 240 -13.06 2.57 -14.17
C LEU A 240 -14.00 2.66 -15.39
N GLY A 241 -15.26 2.28 -15.19
CA GLY A 241 -16.29 2.28 -16.23
C GLY A 241 -16.57 0.90 -16.85
N GLU A 242 -15.73 -0.09 -16.58
CA GLU A 242 -15.97 -1.48 -16.99
C GLU A 242 -16.86 -2.24 -16.00
N PRO A 243 -17.61 -3.25 -16.46
CA PRO A 243 -18.37 -4.12 -15.56
C PRO A 243 -17.44 -4.80 -14.55
N PRO A 244 -17.93 -5.07 -13.32
CA PRO A 244 -17.10 -5.70 -12.29
C PRO A 244 -16.58 -7.08 -12.69
N LEU A 245 -15.40 -7.46 -12.20
CA LEU A 245 -14.86 -8.81 -12.37
C LEU A 245 -15.65 -9.81 -11.53
N GLU A 246 -16.08 -10.91 -12.14
CA GLU A 246 -16.86 -11.95 -11.46
C GLU A 246 -15.98 -12.82 -10.53
N ASN A 247 -14.72 -13.05 -10.88
CA ASN A 247 -13.78 -13.85 -10.10
C ASN A 247 -12.41 -13.17 -10.03
N VAL A 248 -11.94 -12.95 -8.81
CA VAL A 248 -10.67 -12.27 -8.52
C VAL A 248 -9.83 -13.26 -7.71
N GLY A 249 -9.24 -14.23 -8.42
CA GLY A 249 -8.49 -15.34 -7.85
C GLY A 249 -8.34 -16.47 -8.85
#